data_AF-A0A945HZS3-F1
#
_entry.id   AF-A0A945HZS3-F1
#
_cell.length_a   1.000
_cell.length_b   1.000
_cell.length_c   1.000
_cell.angle_alpha   90.00
_cell.angle_beta   90.00
_cell.angle_gamma   90.00
#
_symmetry.space_group_name_H-M   'P 1'
#
loop_
_entity.id
_entity.type
_entity.pdbx_description
1 polymer ?
#
loop_
_entity_poly.entity_id
_entity_poly.type
_entity_poly.pdbx_seq_one_letter_code
_entity_poly.pdbx_strand_id
1 'polypeptide(L)'
;MKRLIQKSLKTVQLCLMILILAYNCGFCSNVLTNIEFEEKENGIIVEFEFIEPISSDSVYAWQSDNQWFYFTLHNILSDTFKLDQETTFNLPILDFQPIISSDNTQIGLRLKKRVDSFEFYNQNQKNLLNAHLHYSLDNFDSTILSNTKTKKVRVFDSLFARSKSWLFILASGYSIASLINDKDTKINVEAGIITLILSYLINKSWTNN
;
A
#
# COMPACT_ATOMS: atom_id res chain seq x y z
N MET A 1 -54.15 -29.73 13.93
CA MET A 1 -53.45 -28.84 12.96
C MET A 1 -52.82 -27.60 13.63
N LYS A 2 -53.59 -26.70 14.28
CA LYS A 2 -53.07 -25.50 14.96
C LYS A 2 -51.91 -25.75 15.97
N ARG A 3 -52.00 -26.83 16.74
CA ARG A 3 -50.99 -27.20 17.77
C ARG A 3 -49.63 -27.60 17.18
N LEU A 4 -49.61 -28.16 15.96
CA LEU A 4 -48.38 -28.54 15.26
C LEU A 4 -47.67 -27.31 14.68
N ILE A 5 -48.45 -26.40 14.07
CA ILE A 5 -47.97 -25.12 13.52
C ILE A 5 -47.38 -24.23 14.62
N GLN A 6 -48.01 -24.20 15.80
CA GLN A 6 -47.50 -23.42 16.93
C GLN A 6 -46.22 -24.00 17.53
N LYS A 7 -46.03 -25.33 17.47
CA LYS A 7 -44.79 -25.99 17.91
C LYS A 7 -43.65 -25.71 16.93
N SER A 8 -43.90 -25.80 15.62
CA SER A 8 -42.88 -25.47 14.61
C SER A 8 -42.45 -24.01 14.67
N LEU A 9 -43.38 -23.08 14.91
CA LEU A 9 -43.05 -21.65 15.05
C LEU A 9 -42.13 -21.38 16.26
N LYS A 10 -42.39 -22.02 17.41
CA LYS A 10 -41.53 -21.92 18.59
C LYS A 10 -40.13 -22.51 18.35
N THR A 11 -40.05 -23.61 17.62
CA THR A 11 -38.76 -24.23 17.26
C THR A 11 -37.94 -23.32 16.35
N VAL A 12 -38.57 -22.70 15.34
CA VAL A 12 -37.89 -21.73 14.46
C VAL A 12 -37.41 -20.50 15.24
N GLN A 13 -38.25 -19.96 16.14
CA GLN A 13 -37.86 -18.82 16.98
C GLN A 13 -36.68 -19.16 17.90
N LEU A 14 -36.66 -20.36 18.48
CA LEU A 14 -35.55 -20.83 19.31
C LEU A 14 -34.25 -21.00 18.49
N CYS A 15 -34.34 -21.58 17.29
CA CYS A 15 -33.20 -21.69 16.39
C CYS A 15 -32.66 -20.31 15.97
N LEU A 16 -33.54 -19.35 15.69
CA LEU A 16 -33.15 -17.98 15.34
C LEU A 16 -32.42 -17.30 16.52
N MET A 17 -32.92 -17.50 17.74
CA MET A 17 -32.29 -16.94 18.95
C MET A 17 -30.91 -17.55 19.19
N ILE A 18 -30.77 -18.88 19.01
CA ILE A 18 -29.48 -19.57 19.12
C ILE A 18 -28.50 -19.10 18.03
N LEU A 19 -28.97 -18.88 16.79
CA LEU A 19 -28.15 -18.38 15.69
C LEU A 19 -27.62 -16.96 15.99
N ILE A 20 -28.47 -16.08 16.53
CA ILE A 20 -28.08 -14.72 16.94
C ILE A 20 -27.07 -14.77 18.10
N LEU A 21 -27.31 -15.62 19.10
CA LEU A 21 -26.37 -15.81 20.22
C LEU A 21 -25.02 -16.37 19.75
N ALA A 22 -25.02 -17.33 18.83
CA ALA A 22 -23.80 -17.89 18.24
C ALA A 22 -23.01 -16.86 17.42
N TYR A 23 -23.69 -15.96 16.69
CA TYR A 23 -23.04 -14.89 15.94
C TYR A 23 -22.30 -13.89 16.84
N ASN A 24 -22.84 -13.60 18.02
CA ASN A 24 -22.21 -12.70 18.99
C ASN A 24 -21.07 -13.35 19.79
N CYS A 25 -20.98 -14.68 19.79
CA CYS A 25 -19.95 -15.43 20.52
C CYS A 25 -18.58 -15.45 19.80
N GLY A 26 -18.50 -14.91 18.57
CA GLY A 26 -17.29 -14.91 17.74
C GLY A 26 -16.35 -13.71 17.94
N PHE A 27 -16.66 -12.75 18.81
CA PHE A 27 -15.80 -11.59 19.06
C PHE A 27 -14.78 -11.91 20.16
N CYS A 28 -13.71 -12.62 19.81
CA CYS A 28 -12.47 -12.53 20.59
C CYS A 28 -11.82 -11.19 20.25
N SER A 29 -11.59 -10.35 21.25
CA SER A 29 -10.83 -9.11 21.08
C SER A 29 -9.35 -9.46 20.89
N ASN A 30 -8.76 -8.99 19.80
CA ASN A 30 -7.32 -9.14 19.57
C ASN A 30 -6.56 -8.09 20.42
N VAL A 31 -5.25 -8.24 20.57
CA VAL A 31 -4.42 -7.39 21.44
C VAL A 31 -3.29 -6.77 20.64
N LEU A 32 -3.15 -5.45 20.76
CA LEU A 32 -1.99 -4.69 20.30
C LEU A 32 -0.84 -4.90 21.31
N THR A 33 0.29 -5.42 20.83
CA THR A 33 1.44 -5.79 21.67
C THR A 33 2.56 -4.77 21.61
N ASN A 34 2.77 -4.13 20.46
CA ASN A 34 3.86 -3.20 20.23
C ASN A 34 3.51 -2.15 19.17
N ILE A 35 4.17 -0.99 19.23
CA ILE A 35 4.13 0.07 18.21
C ILE A 35 5.55 0.52 17.92
N GLU A 36 5.91 0.53 16.65
CA GLU A 36 7.19 1.05 16.18
C GLU A 36 7.00 2.19 15.18
N PHE A 37 8.00 3.06 15.10
CA PHE A 37 7.99 4.22 14.21
C PHE A 37 9.23 4.24 13.33
N GLU A 38 9.01 4.43 12.03
CA GLU A 38 10.08 4.67 11.08
C GLU A 38 9.90 6.04 10.41
N GLU A 39 10.88 6.94 10.60
CA GLU A 39 10.90 8.23 9.92
C GLU A 39 11.29 8.05 8.44
N LYS A 40 10.54 8.70 7.55
CA LYS A 40 10.86 8.82 6.13
C LYS A 40 10.94 10.29 5.74
N GLU A 41 11.61 10.59 4.63
CA GLU A 41 11.71 11.98 4.15
C GLU A 41 10.33 12.63 3.90
N ASN A 42 9.38 11.83 3.42
CA ASN A 42 8.03 12.27 3.05
C ASN A 42 6.95 11.91 4.10
N GLY A 43 7.32 11.48 5.30
CA GLY A 43 6.32 10.97 6.23
C GLY A 43 6.84 10.17 7.42
N ILE A 44 5.93 9.43 8.04
CA ILE A 44 6.22 8.46 9.09
C ILE A 44 5.51 7.17 8.72
N ILE A 45 6.17 6.04 8.94
CA ILE A 45 5.53 4.74 8.97
C ILE A 45 5.32 4.37 10.44
N VAL A 46 4.06 4.11 10.80
CA VAL A 46 3.69 3.56 12.11
C VAL A 46 3.40 2.08 11.91
N GLU A 47 4.13 1.22 12.60
CA GLU A 47 3.94 -0.22 12.55
C GLU A 47 3.26 -0.69 13.83
N PHE A 48 2.13 -1.37 13.68
CA PHE A 48 1.37 -1.95 14.78
C PHE A 48 1.53 -3.47 14.77
N GLU A 49 1.94 -4.03 15.91
CA GLU A 49 2.04 -5.47 16.11
C GLU A 49 0.90 -6.01 16.96
N PHE A 50 0.29 -7.09 16.50
CA PHE A 50 -0.85 -7.73 17.18
C PHE A 50 -0.56 -9.21 17.51
N ILE A 51 -1.34 -9.78 18.42
CA ILE A 51 -1.29 -11.23 18.67
C ILE A 51 -1.79 -12.02 17.46
N GLU A 52 -2.87 -11.55 16.83
CA GLU A 52 -3.46 -12.14 15.62
C GLU A 52 -3.49 -11.14 14.44
N PRO A 53 -3.59 -11.61 13.18
CA PRO A 53 -3.80 -10.73 12.04
C PRO A 53 -5.06 -9.86 12.18
N ILE A 54 -4.99 -8.61 11.71
CA ILE A 54 -6.17 -7.73 11.61
C ILE A 54 -6.37 -7.22 10.18
N SER A 55 -7.61 -6.83 9.85
CA SER A 55 -7.90 -6.10 8.62
C SER A 55 -7.56 -4.63 8.80
N SER A 56 -7.06 -4.00 7.73
CA SER A 56 -6.91 -2.54 7.66
C SER A 56 -8.22 -1.79 7.85
N ASP A 57 -9.35 -2.41 7.54
CA ASP A 57 -10.69 -1.82 7.72
C ASP A 57 -11.08 -1.66 9.20
N SER A 58 -10.37 -2.33 10.11
CA SER A 58 -10.57 -2.23 11.55
C SER A 58 -9.85 -1.03 12.18
N VAL A 59 -9.13 -0.24 11.38
CA VAL A 59 -8.36 0.91 11.84
C VAL A 59 -8.90 2.18 11.21
N TYR A 60 -9.21 3.16 12.07
CA TYR A 60 -9.60 4.50 11.65
C TYR A 60 -8.53 5.49 12.08
N ALA A 61 -8.35 6.55 11.29
CA ALA A 61 -7.49 7.64 11.70
C ALA A 61 -8.09 9.00 11.38
N TRP A 62 -7.71 9.99 12.19
CA TRP A 62 -8.13 11.36 12.03
C TRP A 62 -7.09 12.30 12.66
N GLN A 63 -7.05 13.54 12.18
CA GLN A 63 -6.14 14.56 12.70
C GLN A 63 -6.93 15.70 13.34
N SER A 64 -6.43 16.20 14.46
CA SER A 64 -6.93 17.39 15.15
C SER A 64 -6.12 18.64 14.75
N ASP A 65 -6.69 19.83 14.99
CA ASP A 65 -6.04 21.11 14.67
C ASP A 65 -4.85 21.44 15.58
N ASN A 66 -4.66 20.69 16.67
CA ASN A 66 -3.61 20.90 17.68
C ASN A 66 -2.41 19.94 17.53
N GLN A 67 -2.04 19.59 16.29
CA GLN A 67 -0.91 18.71 15.94
C GLN A 67 -1.06 17.24 16.34
N TRP A 68 -2.19 16.86 16.92
CA TRP A 68 -2.48 15.47 17.26
C TRP A 68 -3.05 14.71 16.07
N PHE A 69 -2.52 13.51 15.86
CA PHE A 69 -3.02 12.52 14.92
C PHE A 69 -3.44 11.30 15.72
N TYR A 70 -4.63 10.78 15.48
CA TYR A 70 -5.21 9.70 16.26
C TYR A 70 -5.47 8.48 15.38
N PHE A 71 -5.14 7.31 15.90
CA PHE A 71 -5.58 6.01 15.40
C PHE A 71 -6.61 5.43 16.37
N THR A 72 -7.69 4.88 15.85
CA THR A 72 -8.68 4.12 16.60
C THR A 72 -8.69 2.69 16.08
N LEU A 73 -8.25 1.75 16.91
CA LEU A 73 -8.18 0.32 16.64
C LEU A 73 -9.45 -0.35 17.17
N HIS A 74 -10.35 -0.77 16.27
CA HIS A 74 -11.66 -1.30 16.64
C HIS A 74 -11.60 -2.76 17.09
N ASN A 75 -12.22 -3.09 18.23
CA ASN A 75 -12.19 -4.43 18.83
C ASN A 75 -10.77 -4.94 19.12
N ILE A 76 -9.86 -4.00 19.39
CA ILE A 76 -8.48 -4.27 19.79
C ILE A 76 -8.31 -3.75 21.21
N LEU A 77 -7.73 -4.59 22.06
CA LEU A 77 -7.31 -4.24 23.42
C LEU A 77 -5.81 -3.92 23.45
N SER A 78 -5.38 -3.20 24.48
CA SER A 78 -3.96 -2.94 24.73
C SER A 78 -3.71 -2.67 26.20
N ASP A 79 -2.54 -3.09 26.70
CA ASP A 79 -2.01 -2.55 27.94
C ASP A 79 -1.37 -1.18 27.66
N THR A 80 -2.15 -0.11 27.87
CA THR A 80 -1.69 1.25 27.56
C THR A 80 -0.53 1.70 28.44
N PHE A 81 -0.42 1.17 29.67
CA PHE A 81 0.70 1.50 30.56
C PHE A 81 1.99 0.88 30.07
N LYS A 82 1.91 -0.38 29.62
CA LYS A 82 3.03 -1.05 28.95
C LYS A 82 3.44 -0.32 27.67
N LEU A 83 2.47 0.01 26.81
CA LEU A 83 2.73 0.75 25.56
C LEU A 83 3.40 2.10 25.83
N ASP A 84 2.93 2.86 26.81
CA ASP A 84 3.49 4.18 27.15
C ASP A 84 4.97 4.09 27.59
N GLN A 85 5.36 2.99 28.26
CA GLN A 85 6.73 2.79 28.74
C GLN A 85 7.69 2.19 27.71
N GLU A 86 7.20 1.25 26.90
CA GLU A 86 8.04 0.50 25.97
C GLU A 86 8.15 1.17 24.60
N THR A 87 7.18 2.01 24.23
CA THR A 87 7.18 2.71 22.94
C THR A 87 8.26 3.78 22.93
N THR A 88 9.22 3.64 22.02
CA THR A 88 10.27 4.65 21.81
C THR A 88 9.96 5.48 20.57
N PHE A 89 10.10 6.80 20.68
CA PHE A 89 9.87 7.70 19.56
C PHE A 89 10.88 8.86 19.59
N ASN A 90 11.18 9.37 18.40
CA ASN A 90 12.05 10.52 18.18
C ASN A 90 11.34 11.54 17.30
N LEU A 91 12.00 12.67 17.02
CA LEU A 91 11.54 13.58 15.97
C LEU A 91 11.26 12.81 14.68
N PRO A 92 10.16 13.10 13.97
CA PRO A 92 9.24 14.23 14.13
C PRO A 92 8.06 14.01 15.10
N ILE A 93 8.04 12.90 15.85
CA ILE A 93 7.04 12.63 16.88
C ILE A 93 7.43 13.39 18.16
N LEU A 94 6.52 14.23 18.64
CA LEU A 94 6.70 15.11 19.79
C LEU A 94 6.07 14.56 21.07
N ASP A 95 5.14 13.62 20.94
CA ASP A 95 4.43 13.01 22.04
C ASP A 95 3.72 11.74 21.56
N PHE A 96 3.54 10.80 22.48
CA PHE A 96 2.84 9.55 22.27
C PHE A 96 1.85 9.36 23.43
N GLN A 97 0.60 9.04 23.12
CA GLN A 97 -0.44 8.89 24.12
C GLN A 97 -1.36 7.71 23.79
N PRO A 98 -1.18 6.56 24.45
CA PRO A 98 -2.17 5.49 24.39
C PRO A 98 -3.37 5.83 25.30
N ILE A 99 -4.58 5.67 24.78
CA ILE A 99 -5.83 6.01 25.45
C ILE A 99 -6.64 4.73 25.66
N ILE A 100 -6.97 4.45 26.92
CA ILE A 100 -7.75 3.28 27.32
C ILE A 100 -9.20 3.47 26.90
N SER A 101 -9.78 2.46 26.26
CA SER A 101 -11.23 2.31 26.13
C SER A 101 -11.63 0.84 26.27
N SER A 102 -12.91 0.57 26.56
CA SER A 102 -13.39 -0.78 26.91
C SER A 102 -13.33 -1.76 25.75
N ASP A 103 -13.54 -1.27 24.52
CA ASP A 103 -13.76 -2.10 23.33
C ASP A 103 -12.86 -1.70 22.15
N ASN A 104 -11.99 -0.72 22.36
CA ASN A 104 -11.12 -0.14 21.36
C ASN A 104 -9.88 0.46 22.03
N THR A 105 -8.79 0.48 21.27
CA THR A 105 -7.56 1.16 21.67
C THR A 105 -7.40 2.38 20.80
N GLN A 106 -7.24 3.55 21.40
CA GLN A 106 -6.92 4.77 20.67
C GLN A 106 -5.47 5.18 20.95
N ILE A 107 -4.74 5.54 19.90
CA ILE A 107 -3.34 5.96 19.97
C ILE A 107 -3.25 7.38 19.43
N GLY A 108 -2.80 8.32 20.27
CA GLY A 108 -2.50 9.68 19.88
C GLY A 108 -1.01 9.87 19.62
N LEU A 109 -0.67 10.47 18.48
CA LEU A 109 0.67 10.95 18.16
C LEU A 109 0.62 12.47 18.01
N ARG A 110 1.46 13.20 18.75
CA ARG A 110 1.65 14.63 18.48
C ARG A 110 2.78 14.78 17.48
N LEU A 111 2.50 15.33 16.31
CA LEU A 111 3.46 15.39 15.20
C LEU A 111 3.94 16.81 14.94
N LYS A 112 5.25 16.98 14.71
CA LYS A 112 5.83 18.28 14.36
C LYS A 112 5.32 18.83 13.03
N LYS A 113 4.97 17.95 12.10
CA LYS A 113 4.45 18.28 10.78
C LYS A 113 3.01 17.76 10.64
N ARG A 114 2.19 18.52 9.91
CA ARG A 114 0.81 18.11 9.60
C ARG A 114 0.83 16.95 8.61
N VAL A 115 -0.08 15.99 8.78
CA VAL A 115 -0.28 14.87 7.86
C VAL A 115 -1.28 15.31 6.81
N ASP A 116 -0.92 15.15 5.54
CA ASP A 116 -1.76 15.53 4.39
C ASP A 116 -2.64 14.37 3.94
N SER A 117 -2.07 13.15 3.93
CA SER A 117 -2.78 11.92 3.61
C SER A 117 -2.23 10.75 4.42
N PHE A 118 -3.02 9.68 4.54
CA PHE A 118 -2.61 8.47 5.22
C PHE A 118 -3.22 7.23 4.56
N GLU A 119 -2.52 6.11 4.68
CA GLU A 119 -2.91 4.83 4.09
C GLU A 119 -2.53 3.68 5.04
N PHE A 120 -3.30 2.60 5.00
CA PHE A 120 -3.08 1.41 5.82
C PHE A 120 -2.73 0.22 4.94
N TYR A 121 -1.72 -0.54 5.36
CA TYR A 121 -1.19 -1.68 4.64
C TYR A 121 -1.02 -2.85 5.58
N ASN A 122 -1.61 -3.99 5.24
CA ASN A 122 -1.28 -5.25 5.89
C ASN A 122 0.04 -5.74 5.30
N GLN A 123 1.05 -5.98 6.14
CA GLN A 123 2.25 -6.64 5.65
C GLN A 123 1.94 -8.10 5.32
N ASN A 124 2.78 -8.70 4.46
CA ASN A 124 2.75 -10.15 4.23
C ASN A 124 3.08 -10.96 5.51
N GLN A 125 3.62 -10.29 6.54
CA GLN A 125 3.77 -10.85 7.88
C GLN A 125 2.42 -10.83 8.59
N LYS A 126 2.06 -11.98 9.16
CA LYS A 126 0.68 -12.24 9.58
C LYS A 126 0.13 -11.28 10.63
N ASN A 127 0.96 -10.57 11.38
CA ASN A 127 0.51 -9.83 12.56
C ASN A 127 0.89 -8.34 12.56
N LEU A 128 1.33 -7.81 11.42
CA LEU A 128 1.78 -6.42 11.29
C LEU A 128 0.85 -5.63 10.38
N LEU A 129 0.49 -4.44 10.85
CA LEU A 129 -0.21 -3.43 10.06
C LEU A 129 0.58 -2.14 10.06
N ASN A 130 0.81 -1.57 8.88
CA ASN A 130 1.56 -0.36 8.70
C ASN A 130 0.61 0.77 8.32
N ALA A 131 0.67 1.88 9.06
CA ALA A 131 0.05 3.13 8.67
C ALA A 131 1.12 4.06 8.10
N HIS A 132 0.96 4.45 6.84
CA HIS A 132 1.83 5.42 6.19
C HIS A 132 1.20 6.80 6.34
N LEU A 133 1.87 7.71 7.04
CA LEU A 133 1.45 9.10 7.20
C LEU A 133 2.29 9.97 6.28
N HIS A 134 1.66 10.64 5.33
CA HIS A 134 2.36 11.46 4.33
C HIS A 134 2.30 12.95 4.69
N TYR A 135 3.43 13.61 4.57
CA TYR A 135 3.51 15.06 4.68
C TYR A 135 3.29 15.74 3.32
N SER A 136 2.83 16.99 3.37
CA SER A 136 2.81 17.85 2.19
C SER A 136 4.17 17.91 1.52
N LEU A 137 4.17 17.71 0.20
CA LEU A 137 5.35 17.91 -0.65
C LEU A 137 5.61 19.39 -0.94
N ASP A 138 4.71 20.30 -0.53
CA ASP A 138 4.79 21.74 -0.87
C ASP A 138 6.03 22.42 -0.26
N ASN A 139 6.59 21.82 0.80
CA ASN A 139 7.81 22.27 1.46
C ASN A 139 8.95 21.23 1.38
N PHE A 140 8.96 20.36 0.35
CA PHE A 140 10.12 19.50 0.10
C PHE A 140 11.31 20.39 -0.26
N ASP A 141 12.11 20.69 0.76
CA ASP A 141 13.26 21.56 0.65
C ASP A 141 14.25 20.90 -0.31
N SER A 142 14.35 21.43 -1.53
CA SER A 142 15.24 20.93 -2.59
C SER A 142 16.72 20.86 -2.17
N THR A 143 17.04 21.48 -1.03
CA THR A 143 18.32 21.42 -0.32
C THR A 143 18.58 20.07 0.36
N ILE A 144 17.57 19.35 0.88
CA ILE A 144 17.75 18.00 1.44
C ILE A 144 18.14 17.02 0.32
N LEU A 145 17.51 17.15 -0.85
CA LEU A 145 17.90 16.41 -2.04
C LEU A 145 19.32 16.75 -2.51
N SER A 146 19.93 17.84 -2.03
CA SER A 146 21.27 18.28 -2.46
C SER A 146 22.39 17.75 -1.55
N ASN A 147 22.12 17.50 -0.27
CA ASN A 147 23.11 16.97 0.68
C ASN A 147 23.26 15.44 0.62
N THR A 148 22.30 14.70 0.07
CA THR A 148 22.38 13.22 -0.11
C THR A 148 22.61 12.79 -1.57
N LYS A 149 22.80 13.73 -2.50
CA LYS A 149 23.21 13.44 -3.89
C LYS A 149 24.67 12.99 -3.94
N THR A 150 24.93 11.74 -3.54
CA THR A 150 25.72 10.91 -4.46
C THR A 150 24.83 10.76 -5.68
N LYS A 151 25.11 11.57 -6.71
CA LYS A 151 24.38 11.59 -7.96
C LYS A 151 24.51 10.21 -8.60
N LYS A 152 23.65 9.25 -8.26
CA LYS A 152 23.36 8.12 -9.13
C LYS A 152 22.71 8.75 -10.35
N VAL A 153 23.55 9.10 -11.32
CA VAL A 153 23.12 9.36 -12.69
C VAL A 153 22.22 8.18 -13.01
N ARG A 154 20.93 8.45 -13.28
CA ARG A 154 20.08 7.46 -13.94
C ARG A 154 20.69 7.25 -15.32
N VAL A 155 21.69 6.38 -15.38
CA VAL A 155 22.21 5.85 -16.63
C VAL A 155 21.06 5.00 -17.12
N PHE A 156 20.38 5.49 -18.16
CA PHE A 156 19.51 4.63 -18.93
C PHE A 156 20.32 3.39 -19.26
N ASP A 157 19.89 2.22 -18.78
CA ASP A 157 20.70 1.00 -18.81
C ASP A 157 21.29 0.87 -20.20
N SER A 158 22.60 1.03 -20.31
CA SER A 158 23.28 1.05 -21.60
C SER A 158 23.14 -0.29 -22.31
N LEU A 159 22.67 -1.33 -21.62
CA LEU A 159 22.20 -2.58 -22.18
C LEU A 159 21.02 -2.41 -23.14
N PHE A 160 20.05 -1.53 -22.87
CA PHE A 160 18.94 -1.26 -23.79
C PHE A 160 19.43 -0.50 -25.02
N ALA A 161 20.30 0.50 -24.83
CA ALA A 161 20.94 1.25 -25.92
C ALA A 161 21.95 0.42 -26.73
N ARG A 162 22.57 -0.61 -26.14
CA ARG A 162 23.54 -1.52 -26.75
C ARG A 162 22.90 -2.79 -27.31
N SER A 163 21.68 -3.14 -26.90
CA SER A 163 21.01 -4.34 -27.40
C SER A 163 20.64 -4.11 -28.86
N LYS A 164 21.01 -5.03 -29.76
CA LYS A 164 20.63 -4.96 -31.18
C LYS A 164 19.12 -5.16 -31.40
N SER A 165 18.40 -5.56 -30.34
CA SER A 165 16.99 -5.93 -30.35
C SER A 165 16.02 -4.75 -30.51
N TRP A 166 16.40 -3.53 -30.11
CA TRP A 166 15.51 -2.37 -30.20
C TRP A 166 15.14 -2.00 -31.66
N LEU A 167 16.08 -2.14 -32.60
CA LEU A 167 15.80 -1.91 -34.02
C LEU A 167 14.77 -2.90 -34.58
N PHE A 168 14.85 -4.16 -34.15
CA PHE A 168 13.87 -5.18 -34.52
C PHE A 168 12.49 -4.91 -33.90
N ILE A 169 12.44 -4.37 -32.67
CA ILE A 169 11.19 -3.95 -32.03
C ILE A 169 10.55 -2.77 -32.80
N LEU A 170 11.35 -1.79 -33.22
CA LEU A 170 10.85 -0.66 -34.00
C LEU A 170 10.36 -1.10 -35.39
N ALA A 171 11.11 -1.97 -36.08
CA ALA A 171 10.74 -2.46 -37.40
C ALA A 171 9.48 -3.35 -37.37
N SER A 172 9.34 -4.21 -36.35
CA SER A 172 8.14 -5.04 -36.18
C SER A 172 6.92 -4.19 -35.84
N GLY A 173 7.07 -3.20 -34.95
CA GLY A 173 6.02 -2.24 -34.62
C GLY A 173 5.52 -1.47 -35.84
N TYR A 174 6.44 -0.99 -36.68
CA TYR A 174 6.08 -0.31 -37.93
C TYR A 174 5.38 -1.23 -38.93
N SER A 175 5.82 -2.48 -39.05
CA SER A 175 5.19 -3.47 -39.93
C SER A 175 3.76 -3.81 -39.50
N ILE A 176 3.52 -3.96 -38.18
CA ILE A 176 2.19 -4.21 -37.62
C ILE A 176 1.28 -2.99 -37.79
N ALA A 177 1.78 -1.79 -37.47
CA ALA A 177 1.01 -0.55 -37.64
C ALA A 177 0.62 -0.30 -39.11
N SER A 178 1.53 -0.62 -40.04
CA SER A 178 1.24 -0.58 -41.47
C SER A 178 0.14 -1.55 -41.88
N LEU A 179 0.07 -2.73 -41.28
CA LEU A 179 -0.94 -3.74 -41.62
C LEU A 179 -2.36 -3.33 -41.17
N ILE A 180 -2.43 -2.55 -40.09
CA ILE A 180 -3.69 -2.09 -39.49
C ILE A 180 -4.29 -0.90 -40.28
N ASN A 181 -3.48 -0.15 -41.02
CA ASN A 181 -3.93 1.05 -41.73
C ASN A 181 -4.28 0.75 -43.20
N ASP A 182 -5.57 0.49 -43.47
CA ASP A 182 -6.13 0.01 -44.75
C ASP A 182 -6.17 1.06 -45.89
N LYS A 183 -5.49 2.20 -45.76
CA LYS A 183 -5.58 3.31 -46.73
C LYS A 183 -4.42 3.45 -47.72
N ASP A 184 -3.37 2.64 -47.63
CA ASP A 184 -2.33 2.52 -48.67
C ASP A 184 -1.46 1.30 -48.37
N THR A 185 -2.08 0.12 -48.42
CA THR A 185 -1.52 -1.13 -47.90
C THR A 185 -0.24 -1.58 -48.63
N LYS A 186 -0.08 -1.26 -49.93
CA LYS A 186 1.11 -1.67 -50.69
C LYS A 186 2.38 -0.89 -50.31
N ILE A 187 2.32 0.45 -50.28
CA ILE A 187 3.51 1.30 -50.04
C ILE A 187 4.04 1.12 -48.61
N ASN A 188 3.13 0.96 -47.64
CA ASN A 188 3.51 0.89 -46.23
C ASN A 188 4.04 -0.50 -45.83
N VAL A 189 3.52 -1.59 -46.42
CA VAL A 189 4.06 -2.95 -46.18
C VAL A 189 5.43 -3.10 -46.82
N GLU A 190 5.65 -2.53 -48.01
CA GLU A 190 6.97 -2.47 -48.65
C GLU A 190 7.99 -1.75 -47.75
N ALA A 191 7.61 -0.61 -47.14
CA ALA A 191 8.48 0.11 -46.20
C ALA A 191 8.83 -0.70 -44.94
N GLY A 192 7.88 -1.49 -44.40
CA GLY A 192 8.11 -2.40 -43.27
C GLY A 192 9.08 -3.55 -43.60
N ILE A 193 8.94 -4.16 -44.77
CA ILE A 193 9.85 -5.22 -45.25
C ILE A 193 11.24 -4.64 -45.53
N ILE A 194 11.33 -3.46 -46.16
CA ILE A 194 12.61 -2.77 -46.42
C ILE A 194 13.35 -2.46 -45.11
N THR A 195 12.64 -1.97 -44.09
CA THR A 195 13.25 -1.67 -42.78
C THR A 195 13.70 -2.93 -42.04
N LEU A 196 12.99 -4.05 -42.17
CA LEU A 196 13.45 -5.35 -41.64
C LEU A 196 14.73 -5.84 -42.34
N ILE A 197 14.79 -5.75 -43.68
CA ILE A 197 15.97 -6.15 -44.46
C ILE A 197 17.17 -5.26 -44.10
N LEU A 198 16.97 -3.94 -44.00
CA LEU A 198 18.02 -3.01 -43.62
C LEU A 198 18.53 -3.28 -42.19
N SER A 199 17.62 -3.55 -41.26
CA SER A 199 17.98 -3.92 -39.87
C SER A 199 18.79 -5.22 -39.83
N TYR A 200 18.43 -6.21 -40.65
CA TYR A 200 19.20 -7.45 -40.78
C TYR A 200 20.59 -7.22 -41.38
N LEU A 201 20.71 -6.39 -42.42
CA LEU A 201 21.99 -6.06 -43.05
C LEU A 201 22.92 -5.30 -42.11
N ILE A 202 22.41 -4.33 -41.35
CA ILE A 202 23.16 -3.62 -40.31
C ILE A 202 23.67 -4.61 -39.25
N ASN A 203 22.79 -5.52 -38.80
CA ASN A 203 23.18 -6.56 -37.85
C ASN A 203 24.30 -7.46 -38.40
N LYS A 204 24.18 -7.91 -39.65
CA LYS A 204 25.16 -8.79 -40.31
C LYS A 204 26.50 -8.10 -40.59
N SER A 205 26.50 -6.84 -41.01
CA SER A 205 27.73 -6.07 -41.27
C SER A 205 28.56 -5.85 -40.00
N TRP A 206 27.89 -5.79 -38.84
CA TRP A 206 28.54 -5.61 -37.54
C TRP A 206 28.94 -6.92 -36.85
N THR A 207 28.56 -8.09 -37.39
CA THR A 207 28.98 -9.41 -36.86
C THR A 207 30.15 -10.02 -37.62
N ASN A 208 30.55 -9.43 -38.76
CA ASN A 208 31.66 -9.88 -39.59
C ASN A 208 32.97 -9.10 -39.35
N ASN A 209 33.00 -8.21 -38.36
CA ASN A 209 34.21 -7.62 -37.75
C ASN A 209 34.39 -8.20 -36.35
#